data_AF-A0A4Q5PBZ5-F1
#
_entry.id   AF-A0A4Q5PBZ5-F1
#
_cell.length_a   1.000
_cell.length_b   1.000
_cell.length_c   1.000
_cell.angle_alpha   90.00
_cell.angle_beta   90.00
_cell.angle_gamma   90.00
#
_symmetry.space_group_name_H-M   'P 1'
#
loop_
_entity.id
_entity.type
_entity.pdbx_description
1 polymer ?
#
loop_
_entity_poly.entity_id
_entity_poly.type
_entity_poly.pdbx_seq_one_letter_code
_entity_poly.pdbx_strand_id
1 'polypeptide(L)'
;MPRYEERPFSRETNDDELIWKIAIGVFVGILAAALVTYWVRMYFIQQALQDFNKSIQQISVQSQRSTQELQKQQALRQQQAVDAANQRKLDIANAQRQAEEAKRAQLAEVARREAAWAKYYKKPAQCDSADGQAFVDCANGHIRAKRRFEELYASGKYQ
;
A
#
# COMPACT_ATOMS: atom_id res chain seq x y z
N MET A 1 -104.10 42.58 -49.19
CA MET A 1 -102.86 41.95 -48.69
C MET A 1 -101.66 42.67 -49.26
N PRO A 2 -100.81 43.30 -48.42
CA PRO A 2 -99.41 43.49 -48.75
C PRO A 2 -98.47 42.82 -47.73
N ARG A 3 -97.27 42.57 -48.25
CA ARG A 3 -96.18 41.68 -47.84
C ARG A 3 -95.47 42.18 -46.56
N TYR A 4 -95.13 41.28 -45.63
CA TYR A 4 -94.22 41.58 -44.52
C TYR A 4 -92.77 41.50 -45.02
N GLU A 5 -91.99 42.53 -44.74
CA GLU A 5 -90.56 42.61 -45.04
C GLU A 5 -89.80 42.29 -43.74
N GLU A 6 -89.03 41.21 -43.74
CA GLU A 6 -88.22 40.78 -42.59
C GLU A 6 -87.04 41.76 -42.42
N ARG A 7 -86.99 42.44 -41.27
CA ARG A 7 -85.80 43.22 -40.89
C ARG A 7 -84.76 42.30 -40.23
N PRO A 8 -83.49 42.34 -40.65
CA PRO A 8 -82.44 41.56 -40.02
C PRO A 8 -82.17 42.10 -38.61
N PHE A 9 -82.14 41.21 -37.62
CA PHE A 9 -81.79 41.52 -36.24
C PHE A 9 -80.26 41.62 -36.12
N SER A 10 -79.69 42.76 -36.47
CA SER A 10 -78.28 43.06 -36.19
C SER A 10 -78.12 43.35 -34.70
N ARG A 11 -77.55 42.41 -33.94
CA ARG A 11 -77.15 42.59 -32.55
C ARG A 11 -75.68 43.01 -32.55
N GLU A 12 -75.43 44.31 -32.62
CA GLU A 12 -74.09 44.88 -32.64
C GLU A 12 -73.77 45.57 -31.31
N THR A 13 -72.55 45.34 -30.80
CA THR A 13 -71.69 46.28 -30.02
C THR A 13 -71.60 46.25 -28.48
N ASN A 14 -72.07 45.22 -27.75
CA ASN A 14 -71.77 45.12 -26.28
C ASN A 14 -70.97 43.88 -25.85
N ASP A 15 -70.83 42.87 -26.72
CA ASP A 15 -70.17 41.62 -26.34
C ASP A 15 -68.64 41.75 -26.28
N ASP A 16 -68.04 42.59 -27.13
CA ASP A 16 -66.57 42.79 -27.16
C ASP A 16 -66.02 43.44 -25.88
N GLU A 17 -66.74 44.42 -25.32
CA GLU A 17 -66.34 45.07 -24.06
C GLU A 17 -66.46 44.12 -22.87
N LEU A 18 -67.50 43.27 -22.87
CA LEU A 18 -67.71 42.25 -21.84
C LEU A 18 -66.63 41.17 -21.91
N ILE A 19 -66.30 40.68 -23.10
CA ILE A 19 -65.26 39.68 -23.33
C ILE A 19 -63.89 40.21 -22.88
N TRP A 20 -63.56 41.47 -23.19
CA TRP A 20 -62.29 42.09 -22.79
C TRP A 20 -62.15 42.22 -21.26
N LYS A 21 -63.23 42.61 -20.55
CA LYS A 21 -63.24 42.70 -19.09
C LYS A 21 -63.02 41.34 -18.41
N ILE A 22 -63.64 40.28 -18.94
CA ILE A 22 -63.45 38.91 -18.44
C ILE A 22 -62.02 38.44 -18.72
N ALA A 23 -61.48 38.69 -19.92
CA ALA A 23 -60.13 38.31 -20.29
C ALA A 23 -59.07 38.95 -19.37
N ILE A 24 -59.19 40.24 -19.05
CA ILE A 24 -58.30 40.93 -18.10
C ILE A 24 -58.45 40.33 -16.69
N GLY A 25 -59.68 40.11 -16.22
CA GLY A 25 -59.92 39.54 -14.89
C GLY A 25 -59.26 38.18 -14.71
N VAL A 26 -59.37 37.30 -15.71
CA VAL A 26 -58.75 35.97 -15.71
C VAL A 26 -57.22 36.09 -15.76
N PHE A 27 -56.69 36.96 -16.64
CA PHE A 27 -55.25 37.16 -16.76
C PHE A 27 -54.63 37.67 -15.44
N VAL A 28 -55.25 38.67 -14.81
CA VAL A 28 -54.80 39.19 -13.51
C VAL A 28 -54.92 38.14 -12.41
N GLY A 29 -55.98 37.33 -12.42
CA GLY A 29 -56.14 36.23 -11.46
C GLY A 29 -55.05 35.17 -11.58
N ILE A 30 -54.69 34.77 -12.80
CA ILE A 30 -53.61 33.81 -13.06
C ILE A 30 -52.25 34.40 -12.62
N LEU A 31 -51.97 35.66 -12.95
CA LEU A 31 -50.73 36.32 -12.54
C LEU A 31 -50.61 36.43 -11.02
N ALA A 32 -51.69 36.80 -10.33
CA ALA A 32 -51.72 36.87 -8.88
C ALA A 32 -51.48 35.50 -8.23
N ALA A 33 -52.13 34.44 -8.75
CA ALA A 33 -51.92 33.08 -8.28
C ALA A 33 -50.48 32.58 -8.52
N ALA A 34 -49.89 32.91 -9.67
CA ALA A 34 -48.50 32.57 -9.98
C ALA A 34 -47.51 33.29 -9.04
N LEU A 35 -47.76 34.56 -8.74
CA LEU A 35 -46.96 35.32 -7.77
C LEU A 35 -47.07 34.73 -6.37
N VAL A 36 -48.29 34.48 -5.87
CA VAL A 36 -48.49 33.91 -4.53
C VAL A 36 -47.80 32.55 -4.41
N THR A 37 -47.95 31.68 -5.40
CA THR A 37 -47.29 30.36 -5.37
C THR A 37 -45.76 30.46 -5.42
N TYR A 38 -45.21 31.41 -6.18
CA TYR A 38 -43.77 31.69 -6.20
C TYR A 38 -43.26 32.14 -4.84
N TRP A 39 -43.93 33.11 -4.20
CA TRP A 39 -43.56 33.63 -2.88
C TRP A 39 -43.60 32.55 -1.80
N VAL A 40 -44.66 31.72 -1.78
CA VAL A 40 -44.78 30.62 -0.83
C VAL A 40 -43.65 29.61 -1.02
N ARG A 41 -43.36 29.21 -2.26
CA ARG A 41 -42.24 28.28 -2.55
C ARG A 41 -40.90 28.85 -2.09
N MET A 42 -40.63 30.13 -2.36
CA MET A 42 -39.39 30.78 -1.97
C MET A 42 -39.20 30.79 -0.45
N TYR A 43 -40.27 31.06 0.30
CA TYR A 43 -40.25 31.06 1.77
C TYR A 43 -39.91 29.67 2.35
N PHE A 44 -40.50 28.60 1.81
CA PHE A 44 -40.20 27.23 2.25
C PHE A 44 -38.77 26.79 1.89
N ILE A 45 -38.24 27.20 0.74
CA ILE A 45 -36.85 26.88 0.32
C ILE A 45 -35.83 27.47 1.28
N GLN A 46 -36.04 28.71 1.76
CA GLN A 46 -35.10 29.34 2.68
C GLN A 46 -34.99 28.60 4.02
N GLN A 47 -36.09 28.04 4.53
CA GLN A 47 -36.05 27.24 5.75
C GLN A 47 -35.29 25.92 5.54
N ALA A 48 -35.56 25.23 4.42
CA ALA A 48 -34.88 23.97 4.09
C ALA A 48 -33.37 24.13 3.93
N LEU A 49 -32.89 25.28 3.43
CA LEU A 49 -31.46 25.55 3.25
C LEU A 49 -30.69 25.69 4.57
N GLN A 50 -31.33 26.19 5.64
CA GLN A 50 -30.65 26.36 6.94
C GLN A 50 -30.36 25.02 7.63
N ASP A 51 -31.30 24.07 7.54
CA ASP A 51 -31.12 22.72 8.10
C ASP A 51 -30.13 21.89 7.26
N PHE A 52 -30.11 22.12 5.95
CA PHE A 52 -29.11 21.53 5.07
C PHE A 52 -27.69 22.00 5.38
N ASN A 53 -27.47 23.30 5.62
CA ASN A 53 -26.15 23.84 5.92
C ASN A 53 -25.55 23.24 7.20
N LYS A 54 -26.35 23.08 8.25
CA LYS A 54 -25.89 22.45 9.51
C LYS A 54 -25.51 20.98 9.30
N SER A 55 -26.30 20.25 8.51
CA SER A 55 -26.06 18.84 8.21
C SER A 55 -24.80 18.65 7.37
N ILE A 56 -24.57 19.51 6.36
CA ILE A 56 -23.37 19.51 5.51
C ILE A 56 -22.11 19.77 6.35
N GLN A 57 -22.17 20.69 7.32
CA GLN A 57 -21.02 20.99 8.18
C GLN A 57 -20.67 19.83 9.11
N GLN A 58 -21.65 19.10 9.64
CA GLN A 58 -21.39 17.92 10.45
C GLN A 58 -20.81 16.76 9.62
N ILE A 59 -21.34 16.55 8.41
CA ILE A 59 -20.84 15.53 7.48
C ILE A 59 -19.40 15.83 7.05
N SER A 60 -19.05 17.10 6.79
CA SER A 60 -17.69 17.46 6.40
C SER A 60 -16.69 17.28 7.54
N VAL A 61 -17.05 17.62 8.78
CA VAL A 61 -16.20 17.41 9.97
C VAL A 61 -16.03 15.92 10.25
N GLN A 62 -17.09 15.12 10.17
CA GLN A 62 -17.00 13.68 10.38
C GLN A 62 -16.15 13.01 9.28
N SER A 63 -16.35 13.41 8.03
CA SER A 63 -15.56 12.93 6.89
C SER A 63 -14.07 13.30 7.03
N GLN A 64 -13.76 14.54 7.43
CA GLN A 64 -12.38 14.96 7.69
C GLN A 64 -11.71 14.19 8.83
N ARG A 65 -12.44 13.90 9.92
CA ARG A 65 -11.90 13.08 11.02
C ARG A 65 -11.54 11.68 10.55
N SER A 66 -12.44 11.04 9.79
CA SER A 66 -12.18 9.68 9.29
C SER A 66 -10.98 9.61 8.34
N THR A 67 -10.81 10.62 7.47
CA THR A 67 -9.67 10.68 6.56
C THR A 67 -8.36 10.99 7.29
N GLN A 68 -8.37 11.85 8.31
CA GLN A 68 -7.19 12.10 9.15
C GLN A 68 -6.76 10.86 9.93
N GLU A 69 -7.70 10.10 10.50
CA GLU A 69 -7.40 8.85 11.21
C GLU A 69 -6.80 7.80 10.25
N LEU A 70 -7.37 7.65 9.06
CA LEU A 70 -6.82 6.78 8.03
C LEU A 70 -5.40 7.19 7.62
N GLN A 71 -5.16 8.50 7.41
CA GLN A 71 -3.84 9.00 7.08
C GLN A 71 -2.83 8.74 8.19
N LYS A 72 -3.19 9.00 9.46
CA LYS A 72 -2.33 8.67 10.62
C LYS A 72 -2.03 7.19 10.70
N GLN A 73 -3.03 6.33 10.50
CA GLN A 73 -2.85 4.88 10.54
C GLN A 73 -2.00 4.38 9.37
N GLN A 74 -2.12 4.98 8.18
CA GLN A 74 -1.26 4.67 7.04
C GLN A 74 0.19 5.12 7.30
N ALA A 75 0.40 6.32 7.84
CA ALA A 75 1.73 6.82 8.19
C ALA A 75 2.41 5.93 9.23
N LEU A 76 1.69 5.51 10.28
CA LEU A 76 2.20 4.58 11.29
C LEU A 76 2.56 3.21 10.68
N ARG A 77 1.70 2.67 9.79
CA ARG A 77 1.99 1.41 9.10
C ARG A 77 3.22 1.51 8.19
N GLN A 78 3.37 2.63 7.48
CA GLN A 78 4.54 2.88 6.65
C GLN A 78 5.81 2.98 7.50
N GLN A 79 5.76 3.71 8.61
CA GLN A 79 6.89 3.84 9.53
C GLN A 79 7.31 2.47 10.10
N GLN A 80 6.34 1.68 10.59
CA GLN A 80 6.61 0.32 11.08
C GLN A 80 7.20 -0.60 10.00
N ALA A 81 6.72 -0.49 8.75
CA ALA A 81 7.26 -1.27 7.65
C ALA A 81 8.70 -0.88 7.31
N VAL A 82 9.04 0.42 7.35
CA VAL A 82 10.40 0.91 7.15
C VAL A 82 11.32 0.46 8.28
N ASP A 83 10.88 0.57 9.53
CA ASP A 83 11.67 0.15 10.69
C ASP A 83 11.93 -1.36 10.68
N ALA A 84 10.91 -2.17 10.38
CA ALA A 84 11.06 -3.61 10.22
C ALA A 84 12.00 -3.98 9.05
N ALA A 85 11.94 -3.25 7.94
CA ALA A 85 12.86 -3.45 6.82
C ALA A 85 14.31 -3.10 7.20
N ASN A 86 14.51 -2.02 7.95
CA ASN A 86 15.82 -1.61 8.43
C ASN A 86 16.40 -2.61 9.43
N GLN A 87 15.60 -3.11 10.38
CA GLN A 87 16.01 -4.16 11.30
C GLN A 87 16.44 -5.43 10.55
N ARG A 88 15.63 -5.90 9.59
CA ARG A 88 15.99 -7.06 8.77
C ARG A 88 17.32 -6.88 8.03
N LYS A 89 17.59 -5.68 7.50
CA LYS A 89 18.87 -5.38 6.85
C LYS A 89 20.05 -5.47 7.81
N LEU A 90 19.88 -4.94 9.04
CA LEU A 90 20.91 -5.04 10.08
C LEU A 90 21.16 -6.48 10.49
N ASP A 91 20.11 -7.28 10.66
CA ASP A 91 20.23 -8.69 11.03
C ASP A 91 20.95 -9.50 9.96
N ILE A 92 20.62 -9.29 8.67
CA ILE A 92 21.32 -9.93 7.56
C ILE A 92 22.79 -9.51 7.53
N ALA A 93 23.10 -8.23 7.71
CA ALA A 93 24.48 -7.75 7.73
C ALA A 93 25.28 -8.34 8.91
N ASN A 94 24.65 -8.46 10.08
CA ASN A 94 25.24 -9.11 11.25
C ASN A 94 25.51 -10.59 10.99
N ALA A 95 24.54 -11.32 10.45
CA ALA A 95 24.70 -12.74 10.12
C ALA A 95 25.80 -12.96 9.08
N GLN A 96 25.90 -12.10 8.07
CA GLN A 96 26.96 -12.15 7.06
C GLN A 96 28.34 -11.94 7.69
N ARG A 97 28.49 -10.94 8.58
CA ARG A 97 29.76 -10.72 9.31
C ARG A 97 30.16 -11.92 10.13
N GLN A 98 29.23 -12.49 10.90
CA GLN A 98 29.50 -13.68 11.72
C GLN A 98 29.89 -14.89 10.86
N ALA A 99 29.21 -15.09 9.73
CA ALA A 99 29.55 -16.17 8.80
C ALA A 99 30.94 -15.99 8.17
N GLU A 100 31.30 -14.75 7.83
CA GLU A 100 32.62 -14.44 7.29
C GLU A 100 33.73 -14.63 8.34
N GLU A 101 33.51 -14.17 9.57
CA GLU A 101 34.43 -14.39 10.69
C GLU A 101 34.61 -15.87 11.00
N ALA A 102 33.52 -16.64 11.04
CA ALA A 102 33.58 -18.08 11.22
C ALA A 102 34.37 -18.77 10.10
N LYS A 103 34.16 -18.36 8.84
CA LYS A 103 34.92 -18.88 7.69
C LYS A 103 36.41 -18.54 7.81
N ARG A 104 36.76 -17.31 8.19
CA ARG A 104 38.14 -16.88 8.43
C ARG A 104 38.79 -17.69 9.54
N ALA A 105 38.07 -17.92 10.65
CA ALA A 105 38.55 -18.74 11.76
C ALA A 105 38.79 -20.20 11.35
N GLN A 106 37.89 -20.79 10.56
CA GLN A 106 38.06 -22.14 10.01
C GLN A 106 39.28 -22.23 9.10
N LEU A 107 39.46 -21.27 8.18
CA LEU A 107 40.63 -21.23 7.30
C LEU A 107 41.93 -21.07 8.08
N ALA A 108 41.94 -20.23 9.11
CA ALA A 108 43.10 -20.07 9.99
C ALA A 108 43.42 -21.36 10.75
N GLU A 109 42.42 -22.10 11.23
CA GLU A 109 42.62 -23.39 11.89
C GLU A 109 43.15 -24.46 10.94
N VAL A 110 42.61 -24.54 9.72
CA VAL A 110 43.13 -25.44 8.68
C VAL A 110 44.59 -25.12 8.37
N ALA A 111 44.94 -23.85 8.19
CA ALA A 111 46.31 -23.43 7.93
C ALA A 111 47.25 -23.76 9.10
N ARG A 112 46.83 -23.56 10.36
CA ARG A 112 47.60 -23.97 11.54
C ARG A 112 47.85 -25.47 11.56
N ARG A 113 46.81 -26.27 11.34
CA ARG A 113 46.90 -27.72 11.30
C ARG A 113 47.82 -28.21 10.18
N GLU A 114 47.75 -27.61 8.99
CA GLU A 114 48.63 -27.95 7.87
C GLU A 114 50.09 -27.58 8.15
N ALA A 115 50.34 -26.42 8.76
CA ALA A 115 51.68 -26.02 9.19
C ALA A 115 52.25 -26.97 10.26
N ALA A 116 51.43 -27.41 11.22
CA ALA A 116 51.82 -28.40 12.22
C ALA A 116 52.10 -29.76 11.57
N TRP A 117 51.25 -30.20 10.63
CA TRP A 117 51.47 -31.45 9.88
C TRP A 117 52.79 -31.43 9.11
N ALA A 118 53.10 -30.33 8.42
CA ALA A 118 54.35 -30.17 7.67
C ALA A 118 55.60 -30.21 8.57
N LYS A 119 55.47 -29.81 9.84
CA LYS A 119 56.54 -29.95 10.85
C LYS A 119 56.65 -31.38 11.39
N TYR A 120 55.52 -32.06 11.57
CA TYR A 120 55.45 -33.40 12.14
C TYR A 120 55.95 -34.48 11.17
N TYR A 121 55.48 -34.43 9.92
CA TYR A 121 55.77 -35.45 8.93
C TYR A 121 56.71 -34.93 7.85
N LYS A 122 57.88 -35.55 7.76
CA LYS A 122 58.79 -35.40 6.62
C LYS A 122 58.78 -36.69 5.81
N LYS A 123 58.49 -36.56 4.51
CA LYS A 123 58.51 -37.69 3.59
C LYS A 123 59.94 -38.25 3.50
N PRO A 124 60.16 -39.55 3.68
CA PRO A 124 61.48 -40.15 3.48
C PRO A 124 61.89 -40.09 2.01
N ALA A 125 63.17 -39.79 1.72
CA ALA A 125 63.67 -39.65 0.35
C ALA A 125 63.43 -40.91 -0.52
N GLN A 126 63.47 -42.10 0.09
CA GLN A 126 63.17 -43.37 -0.58
C GLN A 126 61.73 -43.49 -1.13
N CYS A 127 60.82 -42.58 -0.72
CA CYS A 127 59.43 -42.56 -1.16
C CYS A 127 59.17 -41.61 -2.34
N ASP A 128 60.18 -40.89 -2.85
CA ASP A 128 60.02 -39.96 -3.99
C ASP A 128 60.05 -40.67 -5.35
N SER A 129 60.78 -41.77 -5.45
CA SER A 129 60.91 -42.60 -6.65
C SER A 129 60.51 -44.06 -6.39
N ALA A 130 59.53 -44.27 -5.50
CA ALA A 130 59.07 -45.59 -5.12
C ALA A 130 57.98 -46.09 -6.08
N ASP A 131 58.18 -47.28 -6.63
CA ASP A 131 57.28 -47.91 -7.59
C ASP A 131 56.72 -49.22 -7.03
N GLY A 132 55.55 -49.65 -7.53
CA GLY A 132 54.95 -50.94 -7.16
C GLY A 132 54.71 -51.09 -5.65
N GLN A 133 55.30 -52.12 -5.05
CA GLN A 133 55.11 -52.42 -3.62
C GLN A 133 55.68 -51.33 -2.71
N ALA A 134 56.80 -50.70 -3.09
CA ALA A 134 57.42 -49.64 -2.29
C ALA A 134 56.55 -48.38 -2.23
N PHE A 135 55.80 -48.08 -3.30
CA PHE A 135 54.80 -47.00 -3.30
C PHE A 135 53.70 -47.25 -2.26
N VAL A 136 53.18 -48.48 -2.22
CA VAL A 136 52.13 -48.89 -1.28
C VAL A 136 52.62 -48.78 0.16
N ASP A 137 53.85 -49.20 0.44
CA ASP A 137 54.44 -49.11 1.78
C ASP A 137 54.64 -47.65 2.23
N CYS A 138 55.08 -46.78 1.33
CA CYS A 138 55.19 -45.33 1.57
C CYS A 138 53.82 -44.68 1.82
N ALA A 139 52.79 -45.02 1.03
CA ALA A 139 51.43 -44.54 1.22
C ALA A 139 50.85 -45.01 2.58
N ASN A 140 51.04 -46.28 2.92
CA ASN A 140 50.64 -46.84 4.21
C ASN A 140 51.35 -46.16 5.38
N GLY A 141 52.65 -45.86 5.22
CA GLY A 141 53.44 -45.10 6.20
C GLY A 141 52.89 -43.69 6.42
N HIS A 142 52.57 -42.97 5.34
CA HIS A 142 51.94 -41.65 5.39
C HIS A 142 50.59 -41.71 6.12
N ILE A 143 49.73 -42.69 5.81
CA ILE A 143 48.42 -42.87 6.47
C ILE A 143 48.59 -43.09 7.98
N ARG A 144 49.55 -43.94 8.40
CA ARG A 144 49.83 -44.18 9.83
C ARG A 144 50.31 -42.91 10.53
N ALA A 145 51.24 -42.18 9.91
CA ALA A 145 51.73 -40.92 10.45
C ALA A 145 50.61 -39.87 10.57
N LYS A 146 49.71 -39.80 9.57
CA LYS A 146 48.58 -38.88 9.58
C LYS A 146 47.59 -39.17 10.71
N ARG A 147 47.21 -40.44 10.91
CA ARG A 147 46.35 -40.83 12.04
C ARG A 147 46.98 -40.48 13.38
N ARG A 148 48.28 -40.75 13.53
CA ARG A 148 49.00 -40.45 14.78
C ARG A 148 49.08 -38.94 15.05
N PHE A 149 49.30 -38.14 14.02
CA PHE A 149 49.26 -36.69 14.11
C PHE A 149 47.87 -36.19 14.51
N GLU A 150 46.81 -36.67 13.88
CA GLU A 150 45.44 -36.27 14.19
C GLU A 150 45.08 -36.57 15.66
N GLU A 151 45.49 -37.71 16.20
CA GLU A 151 45.36 -38.03 17.65
C GLU A 151 46.13 -37.05 18.55
N LEU A 152 47.36 -36.69 18.19
CA LEU A 152 48.20 -35.78 18.96
C LEU A 152 47.70 -34.33 18.89
N TYR A 153 47.23 -33.90 17.73
CA TYR A 153 46.65 -32.56 17.51
C TYR A 153 45.31 -32.43 18.25
N ALA A 154 44.43 -33.43 18.16
CA ALA A 154 43.15 -33.45 18.87
C ALA A 154 43.30 -33.48 20.40
N SER A 155 44.36 -34.11 20.92
CA SER A 155 44.67 -34.11 22.36
C SER A 155 45.42 -32.87 22.84
N GLY A 156 45.68 -31.89 21.96
CA GLY A 156 46.40 -30.65 22.28
C GLY A 156 47.89 -30.84 22.56
N LYS A 157 48.45 -32.04 22.32
CA LYS A 157 49.86 -32.37 22.58
C LYS A 157 50.79 -31.89 21.47
N TYR A 158 50.24 -31.41 20.36
CA TYR A 158 50.98 -30.89 19.21
C TYR A 158 50.14 -29.79 18.54
N GLN A 159 50.50 -28.52 18.76
CA GLN A 159 49.84 -27.33 18.19
C GLN A 159 50.86 -26.47 17.43
#